data_AF-A0A9D6AH14-F1
#
_entry.id   AF-A0A9D6AH14-F1
#
_cell.length_a   1.000
_cell.length_b   1.000
_cell.length_c   1.000
_cell.angle_alpha   90.00
_cell.angle_beta   90.00
_cell.angle_gamma   90.00
#
_symmetry.space_group_name_H-M   'P 1'
#
loop_
_entity.id
_entity.type
_entity.pdbx_description
1 polymer ?
#
loop_
_entity_poly.entity_id
_entity_poly.type
_entity_poly.pdbx_seq_one_letter_code
_entity_poly.pdbx_strand_id
1 'polypeptide(L)'
;EIVLNIEARLHDLRGEKAYKALDPDDYGECRRLGTELRASGSDGIVYPSVRHEEGECAALFYPDVASDAIQGRHLDYHWDGERVDFYRDVGNGEVFRVI
;
A
#
# COMPACT_ATOMS: atom_id res chain seq x y z
N GLU A 1 -3.02 -12.36 4.05
CA GLU A 1 -3.49 -10.97 4.26
C GLU A 1 -3.33 -10.60 5.73
N ILE A 2 -3.10 -9.33 6.00
CA ILE A 2 -3.08 -8.75 7.34
C ILE A 2 -4.01 -7.54 7.30
N VAL A 3 -4.90 -7.43 8.29
CA VAL A 3 -5.76 -6.27 8.49
C VAL A 3 -5.29 -5.57 9.76
N LEU A 4 -5.24 -4.25 9.74
CA LEU A 4 -4.77 -3.43 10.86
C LEU A 4 -5.53 -2.10 10.91
N ASN A 5 -5.52 -1.47 12.08
CA ASN A 5 -6.02 -0.12 12.28
C ASN A 5 -4.87 0.88 12.13
N ILE A 6 -5.15 2.04 11.56
CA ILE A 6 -4.19 3.15 11.42
C ILE A 6 -4.76 4.37 12.13
N GLU A 7 -4.05 4.84 13.15
CA GLU A 7 -4.35 6.09 13.86
C GLU A 7 -3.15 7.04 13.73
N ALA A 8 -3.14 7.84 12.66
CA ALA A 8 -1.98 8.65 12.28
C ALA A 8 -2.37 10.00 11.66
N ARG A 9 -1.51 11.01 11.80
CA ARG A 9 -1.61 12.26 11.03
C ARG A 9 -0.77 12.15 9.76
N LEU A 10 -1.44 11.78 8.68
CA LEU A 10 -0.80 11.54 7.38
C LEU A 10 -0.84 12.79 6.50
N HIS A 11 0.26 13.09 5.82
CA HIS A 11 0.28 14.09 4.75
C HIS A 11 -0.54 13.57 3.57
N ASP A 12 -1.50 14.38 3.09
CA ASP A 12 -2.43 13.97 2.05
C ASP A 12 -1.95 14.37 0.66
N LEU A 13 -1.63 13.38 -0.17
CA LEU A 13 -1.24 13.55 -1.57
C LEU A 13 -2.34 13.11 -2.55
N ARG A 14 -3.55 12.80 -2.07
CA ARG A 14 -4.68 12.35 -2.92
C ARG A 14 -5.28 13.47 -3.77
N GLY A 15 -5.03 14.73 -3.39
CA GLY A 15 -5.54 15.91 -4.09
C GLY A 15 -4.88 16.18 -5.45
N GLU A 16 -3.65 15.71 -5.68
CA GLU A 16 -2.92 15.96 -6.93
C GLU A 16 -2.14 14.72 -7.39
N LYS A 17 -2.69 13.95 -8.34
CA LYS A 17 -1.98 12.82 -8.97
C LYS A 17 -0.67 13.23 -9.69
N ALA A 18 -0.42 14.53 -9.85
CA ALA A 18 0.72 15.10 -10.57
C ALA A 18 1.97 15.32 -9.69
N TYR A 19 1.96 14.95 -8.39
CA TYR A 19 3.18 14.97 -7.60
C TYR A 19 4.23 14.05 -8.24
N LYS A 20 5.42 14.58 -8.51
CA LYS A 20 6.57 13.76 -8.97
C LYS A 20 6.90 12.60 -8.03
N ALA A 21 6.50 12.72 -6.76
CA ALA A 21 6.61 11.66 -5.76
C ALA A 21 5.64 10.48 -6.00
N LEU A 22 4.72 10.56 -6.97
CA LEU A 22 3.77 9.50 -7.34
C LEU A 22 4.13 8.87 -8.69
N ASP A 23 5.39 8.94 -9.10
CA ASP A 23 5.87 8.23 -10.28
C ASP A 23 5.92 6.71 -10.01
N PRO A 24 5.28 5.87 -10.84
CA PRO A 24 5.25 4.41 -10.64
C PRO A 24 6.61 3.74 -10.85
N ASP A 25 7.51 4.35 -11.63
CA ASP A 25 8.75 3.77 -12.10
C ASP A 25 10.00 4.51 -11.56
N ASP A 26 9.88 5.79 -11.18
CA ASP A 26 10.95 6.57 -10.53
C ASP A 26 10.66 6.88 -9.04
N TYR A 27 11.41 6.20 -8.18
CA TYR A 27 11.30 6.34 -6.73
C TYR A 27 12.19 7.46 -6.14
N GLY A 28 12.84 8.28 -6.97
CA GLY A 28 13.72 9.37 -6.52
C GLY A 28 13.00 10.41 -5.67
N GLU A 29 11.97 11.03 -6.24
CA GLU A 29 11.22 12.11 -5.58
C GLU A 29 10.40 11.61 -4.39
N CYS A 30 9.86 10.38 -4.44
CA CYS A 30 9.10 9.81 -3.32
C CYS A 30 9.99 9.54 -2.10
N ARG A 31 11.23 9.05 -2.30
CA ARG A 31 12.20 8.86 -1.22
C ARG A 31 12.66 10.19 -0.63
N ARG A 32 12.91 11.20 -1.48
CA ARG A 32 13.28 12.56 -1.03
C ARG A 32 12.17 13.15 -0.16
N LEU A 33 10.93 13.15 -0.66
CA LEU A 33 9.76 13.64 0.08
C LEU A 33 9.56 12.87 1.39
N GLY A 34 9.61 11.54 1.36
CA GLY A 34 9.45 10.72 2.56
C GLY A 34 10.51 11.02 3.63
N THR A 35 11.76 11.27 3.22
CA THR A 35 12.85 11.66 4.14
C THR A 35 12.58 13.02 4.78
N GLU A 36 12.16 14.01 3.99
CA GLU A 36 11.84 15.35 4.46
C GLU A 36 10.66 15.35 5.45
N LEU A 37 9.57 14.65 5.10
CA LEU A 37 8.36 14.56 5.94
C LEU A 37 8.62 13.81 7.24
N ARG A 38 9.41 12.74 7.20
CA ARG A 38 9.81 12.04 8.42
C ARG A 38 10.66 12.95 9.32
N ALA A 39 11.62 13.69 8.75
CA ALA A 39 12.46 14.61 9.48
C ALA A 39 11.69 15.81 10.08
N SER A 40 10.58 16.22 9.46
CA SER A 40 9.70 17.27 9.97
C SER A 40 8.69 16.79 11.03
N GLY A 41 8.70 15.50 11.37
CA GLY A 41 7.85 14.94 12.43
C GLY A 41 6.48 14.45 11.96
N SER A 42 6.31 14.16 10.66
CA SER A 42 5.11 13.47 10.17
C SER A 42 5.05 12.01 10.61
N ASP A 43 3.82 11.48 10.76
CA ASP A 43 3.59 10.04 10.96
C ASP A 43 3.64 9.23 9.65
N GLY A 44 3.47 9.89 8.49
CA GLY A 44 3.38 9.21 7.20
C GLY A 44 2.65 10.00 6.12
N ILE A 45 2.24 9.27 5.08
CA ILE A 45 1.62 9.81 3.86
C ILE A 45 0.38 8.98 3.52
N VAL A 46 -0.71 9.63 3.12
CA VAL A 46 -1.85 9.01 2.42
C VAL A 46 -1.84 9.46 0.97
N TYR A 47 -1.91 8.53 0.03
CA TYR A 47 -1.67 8.79 -1.39
C TYR A 47 -2.49 7.85 -2.28
N PRO A 48 -2.80 8.24 -3.53
CA PRO A 48 -3.48 7.34 -4.45
C PRO A 48 -2.51 6.26 -4.91
N SER A 49 -3.00 5.04 -5.11
CA SER A 49 -2.18 3.96 -5.66
C SER A 49 -1.73 4.30 -7.07
N VAL A 50 -0.42 4.19 -7.31
CA VAL A 50 0.18 4.41 -8.63
C VAL A 50 0.04 3.19 -9.56
N ARG A 51 -0.57 2.09 -9.05
CA ARG A 51 -0.78 0.83 -9.78
C ARG A 51 -2.25 0.37 -9.83
N HIS A 52 -3.14 1.03 -9.09
CA HIS A 52 -4.57 0.73 -9.06
C HIS A 52 -5.35 2.04 -8.99
N GLU A 53 -6.06 2.40 -10.06
CA GLU A 53 -6.61 3.75 -10.25
C GLU A 53 -7.55 4.23 -9.13
N GLU A 54 -8.33 3.31 -8.55
CA GLU A 54 -9.26 3.56 -7.45
C GLU A 54 -8.66 3.22 -6.08
N GLY A 55 -7.41 2.75 -6.04
CA GLY A 55 -6.75 2.35 -4.80
C GLY A 55 -6.25 3.55 -4.01
N GLU A 56 -6.38 3.46 -2.69
CA GLU A 56 -5.70 4.36 -1.75
C GLU A 56 -4.60 3.57 -1.01
N CYS A 57 -3.51 4.25 -0.71
CA CYS A 57 -2.38 3.68 0.02
C CYS A 57 -1.97 4.59 1.17
N ALA A 58 -1.46 3.99 2.24
CA ALA A 58 -0.84 4.67 3.36
C ALA A 58 0.62 4.19 3.49
N ALA A 59 1.54 5.13 3.63
CA ALA A 59 2.93 4.87 4.01
C ALA A 59 3.13 5.38 5.43
N LEU A 60 3.49 4.48 6.35
CA LEU A 60 3.66 4.79 7.77
C LEU A 60 5.16 4.84 8.09
N PHE A 61 5.63 5.90 8.74
CA PHE A 61 7.05 6.03 9.10
C PHE A 61 7.42 5.33 10.41
N TYR A 62 6.41 5.04 11.24
CA TYR A 62 6.58 4.39 12.54
C TYR A 62 5.57 3.25 12.69
N PRO A 63 5.95 2.12 13.29
CA PRO A 63 5.04 0.98 13.44
C PRO A 63 3.97 1.17 14.52
N ASP A 64 4.17 2.08 15.46
CA ASP A 64 3.29 2.32 16.62
C ASP A 64 2.03 3.14 16.28
N VAL A 65 1.95 3.71 15.08
CA VAL A 65 0.72 4.34 14.53
C VAL A 65 -0.19 3.32 13.83
N ALA A 66 0.22 2.05 13.79
CA ALA A 66 -0.58 0.92 13.35
C ALA A 66 -0.84 -0.02 14.55
N SER A 67 -2.08 -0.42 14.74
CA SER A 67 -2.52 -1.25 15.85
C SER A 67 -3.45 -2.37 15.39
N ASP A 68 -3.75 -3.30 16.29
CA ASP A 68 -4.72 -4.37 16.08
C ASP A 68 -4.46 -5.19 14.81
N ALA A 69 -3.18 -5.53 14.56
CA ALA A 69 -2.81 -6.38 13.44
C ALA A 69 -3.41 -7.78 13.62
N ILE A 70 -4.38 -8.10 12.77
CA ILE A 70 -5.09 -9.38 12.74
C ILE A 70 -4.72 -10.11 11.46
N GLN A 71 -4.40 -11.40 11.59
CA GLN A 71 -4.25 -12.26 10.43
C GLN A 71 -5.58 -12.39 9.71
N GLY A 72 -5.64 -11.87 8.48
CA GLY A 72 -6.82 -11.97 7.61
C GLY A 72 -6.83 -13.28 6.83
N ARG A 73 -7.29 -13.22 5.58
CA ARG A 73 -7.33 -14.40 4.70
C ARG A 73 -5.93 -14.95 4.44
N HIS A 74 -5.83 -16.28 4.31
CA HIS A 74 -4.61 -16.92 3.82
C HIS A 74 -4.78 -17.13 2.32
N LEU A 75 -3.88 -16.57 1.51
CA LEU A 75 -4.00 -16.56 0.06
C LEU A 75 -2.84 -17.33 -0.56
N ASP A 76 -3.16 -18.31 -1.40
CA ASP A 76 -2.19 -18.98 -2.25
C ASP A 76 -2.22 -18.35 -3.64
N TYR A 77 -1.08 -17.92 -4.15
CA TYR A 77 -0.97 -17.32 -5.48
C TYR A 77 -0.45 -18.35 -6.48
N HIS A 78 -1.10 -18.43 -7.64
CA HIS A 78 -0.64 -19.22 -8.78
C HIS A 78 0.16 -18.33 -9.74
N TRP A 79 1.35 -18.79 -10.13
CA TRP A 79 2.22 -18.13 -11.11
C TRP A 79 2.27 -18.98 -12.37
N ASP A 80 1.88 -18.42 -13.50
CA ASP A 80 1.80 -19.14 -14.78
C ASP A 80 3.13 -19.19 -15.56
N GLY A 81 4.16 -18.50 -15.08
CA GLY A 81 5.43 -18.30 -15.78
C GLY A 81 5.69 -16.83 -16.15
N GLU A 82 4.64 -16.02 -16.25
CA GLU A 82 4.70 -14.62 -16.67
C GLU A 82 4.06 -13.65 -15.66
N ARG A 83 2.96 -14.07 -15.01
CA ARG A 83 2.23 -13.28 -14.01
C ARG A 83 1.55 -14.16 -12.97
N VAL A 84 1.01 -13.51 -11.95
CA VAL A 84 0.00 -14.13 -11.08
C VAL A 84 -1.34 -14.05 -11.81
N ASP A 85 -1.90 -15.19 -12.19
CA ASP A 85 -3.17 -15.28 -12.94
C ASP A 85 -4.35 -15.74 -12.08
N PHE A 86 -4.06 -16.43 -10.96
CA PHE A 86 -5.06 -16.80 -9.95
C PHE A 86 -4.55 -16.61 -8.53
N TYR A 87 -5.50 -16.43 -7.60
CA TYR A 87 -5.27 -16.67 -6.18
C TYR A 87 -6.40 -17.53 -5.59
N ARG A 88 -6.06 -18.33 -4.58
CA ARG A 88 -7.01 -19.13 -3.81
C ARG A 88 -7.10 -18.60 -2.38
N ASP A 89 -8.31 -18.38 -1.89
CA ASP A 89 -8.53 -18.22 -0.45
C ASP A 89 -8.52 -19.60 0.22
N VAL A 90 -7.52 -19.87 1.05
CA VAL A 90 -7.33 -21.16 1.71
C VAL A 90 -8.44 -21.43 2.74
N GLY A 91 -9.05 -20.39 3.31
CA GLY A 91 -10.06 -20.54 4.35
C GLY A 91 -11.37 -21.16 3.86
N ASN A 92 -11.74 -20.90 2.60
CA ASN A 92 -12.98 -21.39 2.00
C ASN A 92 -12.76 -22.23 0.72
N GLY A 93 -11.55 -22.24 0.17
CA GLY A 93 -11.17 -22.98 -1.03
C GLY A 93 -11.55 -22.29 -2.35
N GLU A 94 -12.12 -21.09 -2.32
CA GLU A 94 -12.52 -20.36 -3.53
C GLU A 94 -11.30 -19.88 -4.30
N VAL A 95 -11.38 -19.96 -5.64
CA VAL A 95 -10.32 -19.55 -6.55
C VAL A 95 -10.81 -18.38 -7.40
N PHE A 96 -10.01 -17.33 -7.43
CA PHE A 96 -10.30 -16.09 -8.13
C PHE A 96 -9.26 -15.85 -9.22
N ARG A 97 -9.70 -15.42 -10.39
CA ARG A 97 -8.82 -14.97 -11.47
C ARG A 97 -8.39 -13.52 -11.21
N VAL A 98 -7.11 -13.23 -11.40
CA VAL A 98 -6.59 -11.87 -11.46
C VAL A 98 -6.81 -11.36 -12.88
N ILE A 99 -7.53 -10.24 -13.02
CA ILE A 99 -7.86 -9.59 -14.30
C ILE A 99 -6.94 -8.42 -14.60
#